data_AF-A0A0F2L615-F1
#
_entry.id   AF-A0A0F2L615-F1
#
_cell.length_a   1.000
_cell.length_b   1.000
_cell.length_c   1.000
_cell.angle_alpha   90.00
_cell.angle_beta   90.00
_cell.angle_gamma   90.00
#
_symmetry.space_group_name_H-M   'P 1'
#
loop_
_entity.id
_entity.type
_entity.pdbx_description
1 polymer ?
#
loop_
_entity_poly.entity_id
_entity_poly.type
_entity_poly.pdbx_seq_one_letter_code
_entity_poly.pdbx_strand_id
1 'polypeptide(L)'
;MRGDGDVFRVSINEPRPIVKFSFSGVEVSVKELPEELLILESTSPIHIRGYEGVKGIIVQRKLGLDEHVYGLGEKAFDLDRRRATYQLWNTDVAAVTKYGWYIDPMYVNVPFLMIVRKDGVVGYLFNSASRILVDVGMRIYDKLTAFVPEESLELYIFSGKNVEEVLEKYTELTGRPFLIPEWALGYQISRYSYYPQDRVLEIVKRHLDNGF
;
A
#
# COMPACT_ATOMS: atom_id res chain seq x y z
N MET A 1 -11.16 -22.30 -5.21
CA MET A 1 -11.12 -21.81 -3.81
C MET A 1 -12.53 -21.82 -3.26
N ARG A 2 -12.72 -22.26 -2.00
CA ARG A 2 -13.97 -22.04 -1.26
C ARG A 2 -14.02 -20.57 -0.82
N GLY A 3 -15.17 -19.93 -1.01
CA GLY A 3 -15.55 -18.65 -0.42
C GLY A 3 -15.33 -17.40 -1.28
N ASP A 4 -16.30 -17.07 -2.14
CA ASP A 4 -16.54 -15.67 -2.52
C ASP A 4 -16.78 -14.89 -1.22
N GLY A 5 -15.84 -14.04 -0.80
CA GLY A 5 -16.06 -13.19 0.37
C GLY A 5 -14.97 -13.20 1.44
N ASP A 6 -14.06 -14.16 1.45
CA ASP A 6 -13.18 -14.37 2.61
C ASP A 6 -11.92 -13.49 2.63
N VAL A 7 -11.45 -13.20 3.85
CA VAL A 7 -10.11 -12.68 4.13
C VAL A 7 -9.27 -13.83 4.66
N PHE A 8 -8.13 -14.07 4.03
CA PHE A 8 -7.19 -15.11 4.41
C PHE A 8 -5.95 -14.50 5.03
N ARG A 9 -5.51 -15.05 6.16
CA ARG A 9 -4.22 -14.74 6.77
C ARG A 9 -3.25 -15.88 6.50
N VAL A 10 -2.07 -15.54 5.99
CA VAL A 10 -0.96 -16.45 5.77
C VAL A 10 0.21 -16.00 6.65
N SER A 11 0.61 -16.88 7.57
CA SER A 11 1.79 -16.67 8.41
C SER A 11 2.98 -17.42 7.81
N ILE A 12 4.02 -16.68 7.42
CA ILE A 12 5.27 -17.23 6.91
C ILE A 12 6.28 -17.19 8.05
N ASN A 13 6.76 -18.36 8.46
CA ASN A 13 7.59 -18.56 9.66
C ASN A 13 6.88 -18.04 10.92
N GLU A 14 7.57 -17.28 11.78
CA GLU A 14 7.00 -16.70 13.01
C GLU A 14 6.96 -15.16 12.91
N PRO A 15 5.92 -14.57 12.28
CA PRO A 15 5.83 -13.13 12.08
C PRO A 15 5.64 -12.38 13.40
N ARG A 16 6.33 -11.23 13.53
CA ARG A 16 6.22 -10.30 14.66
C ARG A 16 5.83 -8.92 14.15
N PRO A 17 4.58 -8.74 13.68
CA PRO A 17 4.18 -7.48 13.09
C PRO A 17 4.18 -6.36 14.13
N ILE A 18 4.51 -5.15 13.69
CA ILE A 18 4.51 -3.95 14.55
C ILE A 18 3.09 -3.65 15.05
N VAL A 19 2.09 -3.87 14.19
CA VAL A 19 0.67 -3.74 14.52
C VAL A 19 0.01 -5.12 14.37
N LYS A 20 -0.64 -5.57 15.43
CA LYS A 20 -1.46 -6.78 15.42
C LYS A 20 -2.90 -6.41 15.16
N PHE A 21 -3.45 -6.87 14.04
CA PHE A 21 -4.86 -6.70 13.74
C PHE A 21 -5.69 -7.76 14.47
N SER A 22 -6.85 -7.35 15.00
CA SER A 22 -7.83 -8.32 15.51
C SER A 22 -8.41 -9.04 14.31
N PHE A 23 -8.14 -10.35 14.20
CA PHE A 23 -8.51 -11.15 13.04
C PHE A 23 -9.32 -12.37 13.45
N SER A 24 -10.49 -12.53 12.84
CA SER A 24 -11.42 -13.66 13.02
C SER A 24 -11.72 -14.40 11.71
N GLY A 25 -10.95 -14.12 10.65
CA GLY A 25 -11.10 -14.77 9.35
C GLY A 25 -10.38 -16.12 9.28
N VAL A 26 -10.05 -16.54 8.05
CA VAL A 26 -9.48 -17.87 7.79
C VAL A 26 -7.97 -17.81 7.83
N GLU A 27 -7.34 -18.67 8.64
CA GLU A 27 -5.90 -18.92 8.54
C GLU A 27 -5.62 -19.98 7.48
N VAL A 28 -4.63 -19.71 6.63
CA VAL A 28 -4.26 -20.58 5.52
C VAL A 28 -2.77 -20.83 5.56
N SER A 29 -2.37 -22.09 5.43
CA SER A 29 -0.95 -22.44 5.33
C SER A 29 -0.41 -22.09 3.93
N VAL A 30 0.90 -21.82 3.82
CA VAL A 30 1.54 -21.54 2.52
C VAL A 30 1.29 -22.65 1.48
N LYS A 31 1.08 -23.90 1.94
CA LYS A 31 0.82 -25.07 1.08
C LYS A 31 -0.58 -25.10 0.49
N GLU A 32 -1.53 -24.35 1.06
CA GLU A 32 -2.92 -24.27 0.61
C GLU A 32 -3.16 -23.08 -0.33
N LEU A 33 -2.13 -22.28 -0.58
CA LEU A 33 -2.18 -21.18 -1.53
C LEU A 33 -2.33 -21.69 -2.97
N PRO A 34 -2.97 -20.90 -3.85
CA PRO A 34 -3.09 -21.28 -5.24
C PRO A 34 -1.71 -21.29 -5.90
N GLU A 35 -1.52 -22.16 -6.90
CA GLU A 35 -0.26 -22.28 -7.63
C GLU A 35 0.19 -20.97 -8.29
N GLU A 36 -0.74 -20.06 -8.56
CA GLU A 36 -0.44 -18.73 -9.10
C GLU A 36 0.27 -17.80 -8.12
N LEU A 37 0.28 -18.11 -6.82
CA LEU A 37 0.94 -17.35 -5.76
C LEU A 37 2.07 -18.18 -5.14
N LEU A 38 3.30 -17.75 -5.42
CA LEU A 38 4.54 -18.35 -4.93
C LEU A 38 5.08 -17.54 -3.76
N ILE A 39 5.44 -18.23 -2.68
CA ILE A 39 6.17 -17.67 -1.54
C ILE A 39 7.53 -18.35 -1.48
N LEU A 40 8.59 -17.55 -1.52
CA LEU A 40 9.97 -18.03 -1.55
C LEU A 40 10.79 -17.28 -0.51
N GLU A 41 11.66 -17.99 0.21
CA GLU A 41 12.76 -17.36 0.94
C GLU A 41 13.91 -17.09 -0.03
N SER A 42 14.48 -15.89 0.00
CA SER A 42 15.61 -15.55 -0.87
C SER A 42 16.73 -14.86 -0.11
N THR A 43 17.96 -15.24 -0.43
CA THR A 43 19.19 -14.56 -0.01
C THR A 43 19.71 -13.57 -1.06
N SER A 44 19.09 -13.57 -2.25
CA SER A 44 19.41 -12.66 -3.34
C SER A 44 18.12 -11.94 -3.72
N PRO A 45 17.91 -10.69 -3.29
CA PRO A 45 16.83 -9.91 -3.84
C PRO A 45 17.13 -9.78 -5.32
N ILE A 46 16.14 -10.11 -6.15
CA ILE A 46 16.12 -9.95 -7.61
C ILE A 46 17.00 -8.75 -8.01
N HIS A 47 18.30 -8.85 -8.30
CA HIS A 47 19.26 -7.74 -8.44
C HIS A 47 18.69 -6.31 -8.23
N ILE A 48 18.27 -5.96 -7.00
CA ILE A 48 17.65 -4.66 -6.70
C ILE A 48 18.71 -3.80 -6.04
N ARG A 49 18.93 -2.63 -6.64
CA ARG A 49 19.86 -1.64 -6.14
C ARG A 49 19.46 -1.23 -4.72
N GLY A 50 20.38 -1.40 -3.77
CA GLY A 50 20.18 -1.05 -2.35
C GLY A 50 19.69 -2.20 -1.46
N TYR A 51 19.60 -3.42 -1.99
CA TYR A 51 19.26 -4.63 -1.24
C TYR A 51 20.28 -5.75 -1.42
N GLU A 52 21.44 -5.49 -2.00
CA GLU A 52 22.45 -6.49 -2.29
C GLU A 52 22.81 -7.32 -1.04
N GLY A 53 22.59 -8.65 -1.10
CA GLY A 53 22.87 -9.56 0.00
C GLY A 53 21.85 -9.56 1.15
N VAL A 54 20.75 -8.82 1.03
CA VAL A 54 19.67 -8.80 2.03
C VAL A 54 18.81 -10.05 1.89
N LYS A 55 18.69 -10.81 2.97
CA LYS A 55 17.73 -11.93 3.04
C LYS A 55 16.32 -11.39 3.22
N GLY A 56 15.35 -12.07 2.62
CA GLY A 56 13.95 -11.71 2.80
C GLY A 56 12.98 -12.69 2.18
N ILE A 57 11.70 -12.39 2.32
CA ILE A 57 10.60 -13.14 1.75
C ILE A 57 10.21 -12.52 0.41
N ILE A 58 10.10 -13.35 -0.62
CA ILE A 58 9.53 -13.01 -1.92
C ILE A 58 8.11 -13.55 -1.97
N VAL A 59 7.15 -12.67 -2.21
CA VAL A 59 5.78 -13.02 -2.57
C VAL A 59 5.61 -12.68 -4.04
N GLN A 60 5.41 -13.69 -4.88
CA GLN A 60 5.36 -13.54 -6.31
C GLN A 60 4.09 -14.16 -6.87
N ARG A 61 3.48 -13.52 -7.86
CA ARG A 61 2.39 -14.10 -8.62
C ARG A 61 2.48 -13.82 -10.10
N LYS A 62 1.76 -14.62 -10.88
CA LYS A 62 1.53 -14.30 -12.29
C LYS A 62 0.75 -12.98 -12.42
N LEU A 63 1.15 -12.18 -13.40
CA LEU A 63 0.49 -10.93 -13.80
C LEU A 63 -0.09 -11.13 -15.21
N GLY A 64 -1.40 -11.27 -15.29
CA GLY A 64 -2.14 -11.42 -16.55
C GLY A 64 -2.10 -10.15 -17.40
N LEU A 65 -2.39 -10.29 -18.70
CA LEU A 65 -2.36 -9.16 -19.63
C LEU A 65 -3.50 -8.17 -19.40
N ASP A 66 -4.65 -8.66 -18.94
CA ASP A 66 -5.89 -7.94 -18.68
C ASP A 66 -6.07 -7.55 -17.20
N GLU A 67 -5.09 -7.85 -16.35
CA GLU A 67 -5.12 -7.47 -14.94
C GLU A 67 -4.68 -6.02 -14.74
N HIS A 68 -5.31 -5.32 -13.82
CA HIS A 68 -4.92 -3.97 -13.42
C HIS A 68 -4.45 -3.97 -11.96
N VAL A 69 -3.42 -3.19 -11.64
CA VAL A 69 -2.85 -3.17 -10.28
C VAL A 69 -3.03 -1.80 -9.68
N TYR A 70 -3.64 -1.71 -8.49
CA TYR A 70 -3.92 -0.46 -7.79
C TYR A 70 -3.42 -0.49 -6.35
N GLY A 71 -3.40 0.67 -5.68
CA GLY A 71 -2.96 0.80 -4.29
C GLY A 71 -1.53 1.35 -4.17
N LEU A 72 -0.79 0.82 -3.20
CA LEU A 72 0.57 1.21 -2.78
C LEU A 72 0.66 2.58 -2.08
N GLY A 73 -0.47 3.21 -1.77
CA GLY A 73 -0.53 4.51 -1.11
C GLY A 73 -0.17 5.67 -2.03
N GLU A 74 0.58 6.63 -1.51
CA GLU A 74 1.00 7.83 -2.23
C GLU A 74 2.13 7.49 -3.21
N LYS A 75 1.85 7.54 -4.51
CA LYS A 75 2.83 7.36 -5.58
C LYS A 75 2.62 8.40 -6.66
N ALA A 76 3.70 9.09 -7.05
CA ALA A 76 3.70 10.08 -8.15
C ALA A 76 3.71 9.41 -9.54
N PHE A 77 2.92 8.35 -9.71
CA PHE A 77 2.84 7.50 -10.90
C PHE A 77 1.38 7.40 -11.35
N ASP A 78 1.16 6.87 -12.55
CA ASP A 78 -0.18 6.51 -13.04
C ASP A 78 -0.93 5.61 -12.05
N LEU A 79 -2.26 5.74 -12.04
CA LEU A 79 -3.11 5.02 -11.09
C LEU A 79 -2.95 3.50 -11.23
N ASP A 80 -2.91 3.00 -12.46
CA ASP A 80 -2.53 1.61 -12.74
C ASP A 80 -1.02 1.46 -12.54
N ARG A 81 -0.65 0.64 -11.56
CA ARG A 81 0.71 0.51 -11.06
C ARG A 81 1.59 -0.38 -11.93
N ARG A 82 1.08 -0.95 -13.02
CA ARG A 82 1.86 -1.82 -13.90
C ARG A 82 3.06 -1.10 -14.51
N ARG A 83 4.09 -1.89 -14.83
CA ARG A 83 5.31 -1.48 -15.55
C ARG A 83 6.19 -0.51 -14.77
N ALA A 84 6.22 -0.66 -13.46
CA ALA A 84 7.14 0.05 -12.59
C ALA A 84 7.51 -0.78 -11.37
N THR A 85 8.54 -0.30 -10.67
CA THR A 85 8.99 -0.81 -9.38
C THR A 85 8.80 0.28 -8.33
N TYR A 86 8.29 -0.08 -7.16
CA TYR A 86 7.96 0.84 -6.08
C TYR A 86 8.66 0.45 -4.79
N GLN A 87 9.12 1.44 -4.04
CA GLN A 87 9.66 1.29 -2.71
C GLN A 87 8.64 1.78 -1.69
N LEU A 88 8.36 0.99 -0.66
CA LEU A 88 7.50 1.39 0.43
C LEU A 88 8.39 1.86 1.59
N TRP A 89 8.74 3.15 1.57
CA TRP A 89 9.65 3.75 2.55
C TRP A 89 9.37 5.23 2.75
N ASN A 90 8.78 5.60 3.89
CA ASN A 90 8.41 6.98 4.16
C ASN A 90 9.66 7.87 4.12
N THR A 91 9.68 8.82 3.19
CA THR A 91 10.85 9.65 2.89
C THR A 91 10.42 11.10 2.74
N ASP A 92 11.23 12.02 3.29
CA ASP A 92 11.06 13.44 2.97
C ASP A 92 11.55 13.69 1.54
N VAL A 93 10.60 13.71 0.60
CA VAL A 93 10.88 13.84 -0.83
C VAL A 93 11.58 15.16 -1.13
N ALA A 94 11.17 16.28 -0.52
CA ALA A 94 11.77 17.59 -0.73
C ALA A 94 13.24 17.67 -0.31
N ALA A 95 13.66 16.85 0.65
CA ALA A 95 15.05 16.78 1.09
C ALA A 95 15.94 16.01 0.09
N VAL A 96 15.35 15.13 -0.73
CA VAL A 96 16.09 14.22 -1.62
C VAL A 96 16.00 14.64 -3.08
N THR A 97 14.88 15.23 -3.51
CA THR A 97 14.65 15.63 -4.89
C THR A 97 13.58 16.74 -4.99
N LYS A 98 13.44 17.32 -6.18
CA LYS A 98 12.31 18.23 -6.48
C LYS A 98 11.06 17.41 -6.76
N TYR A 99 9.90 17.87 -6.29
CA TYR A 99 8.63 17.27 -6.62
C TYR A 99 8.38 17.19 -8.13
N GLY A 100 7.75 16.10 -8.55
CA GLY A 100 7.52 15.79 -9.95
C GLY A 100 6.95 14.38 -10.13
N TRP A 101 6.63 14.06 -11.38
CA TRP A 101 6.16 12.74 -11.77
C TRP A 101 7.29 11.71 -11.71
N TYR A 102 6.90 10.46 -11.44
CA TYR A 102 7.77 9.29 -11.38
C TYR A 102 8.81 9.32 -10.26
N ILE A 103 8.49 10.02 -9.17
CA ILE A 103 9.30 10.06 -7.95
C ILE A 103 8.80 9.00 -6.97
N ASP A 104 9.74 8.22 -6.46
CA ASP A 104 9.52 7.16 -5.49
C ASP A 104 10.78 6.97 -4.61
N PRO A 105 10.62 6.74 -3.30
CA PRO A 105 9.38 6.68 -2.54
C PRO A 105 8.82 8.07 -2.16
N MET A 106 7.61 8.09 -1.58
CA MET A 106 6.92 9.31 -1.11
C MET A 106 6.74 9.31 0.42
N TYR A 107 5.98 10.27 0.97
CA TYR A 107 5.77 10.43 2.41
C TYR A 107 4.95 9.30 3.01
N VAL A 108 3.90 8.85 2.29
CA VAL A 108 2.96 7.83 2.77
C VAL A 108 3.01 6.59 1.89
N ASN A 109 3.51 5.50 2.45
CA ASN A 109 3.57 4.21 1.77
C ASN A 109 2.67 3.21 2.48
N VAL A 110 1.67 2.70 1.76
CA VAL A 110 0.72 1.71 2.30
C VAL A 110 1.07 0.36 1.66
N PRO A 111 1.47 -0.67 2.44
CA PRO A 111 1.85 -1.97 1.91
C PRO A 111 0.62 -2.82 1.52
N PHE A 112 -0.32 -2.20 0.83
CA PHE A 112 -1.55 -2.79 0.33
C PHE A 112 -1.68 -2.53 -1.16
N LEU A 113 -1.97 -3.57 -1.93
CA LEU A 113 -2.28 -3.47 -3.35
C LEU A 113 -3.49 -4.32 -3.68
N MET A 114 -4.18 -3.97 -4.76
CA MET A 114 -5.30 -4.73 -5.30
C MET A 114 -5.05 -5.05 -6.75
N ILE A 115 -5.52 -6.22 -7.15
CA ILE A 115 -5.46 -6.68 -8.52
C ILE A 115 -6.88 -6.88 -9.00
N VAL A 116 -7.24 -6.09 -10.00
CA VAL A 116 -8.58 -6.03 -10.57
C VAL A 116 -8.58 -6.81 -11.88
N ARG A 117 -9.50 -7.76 -11.97
CA ARG A 117 -9.75 -8.61 -13.14
C ARG A 117 -11.22 -8.45 -13.55
N LYS A 118 -11.59 -9.01 -14.70
CA LYS A 118 -13.01 -9.03 -15.13
C LYS A 118 -13.92 -9.81 -14.19
N ASP A 119 -13.39 -10.83 -13.54
CA ASP A 119 -14.09 -11.80 -12.71
C ASP A 119 -13.98 -11.54 -11.20
N GLY A 120 -13.26 -10.50 -10.79
CA GLY A 120 -13.18 -10.10 -9.39
C GLY A 120 -11.94 -9.28 -9.05
N VAL A 121 -11.74 -9.08 -7.75
CA VAL A 121 -10.64 -8.31 -7.18
C VAL A 121 -9.95 -9.12 -6.09
N VAL A 122 -8.63 -9.11 -6.08
CA VAL A 122 -7.81 -9.70 -5.01
C VAL A 122 -6.90 -8.63 -4.41
N GLY A 123 -7.06 -8.36 -3.13
CA GLY A 123 -6.19 -7.49 -2.34
C GLY A 123 -5.07 -8.26 -1.65
N TYR A 124 -3.92 -7.62 -1.47
CA TYR A 124 -2.78 -8.14 -0.71
C TYR A 124 -2.29 -7.06 0.25
N LEU A 125 -2.28 -7.35 1.56
CA LEU A 125 -1.64 -6.53 2.58
C LEU A 125 -0.43 -7.27 3.13
N PHE A 126 0.75 -6.70 2.93
CA PHE A 126 1.98 -7.15 3.57
C PHE A 126 2.07 -6.45 4.93
N ASN A 127 1.79 -7.15 6.04
CA ASN A 127 1.81 -6.54 7.38
C ASN A 127 3.24 -6.37 7.91
N SER A 128 4.00 -5.50 7.24
CA SER A 128 5.37 -5.14 7.57
C SER A 128 5.58 -3.64 7.28
N ALA A 129 6.28 -2.95 8.18
CA ALA A 129 6.71 -1.56 7.99
C ALA A 129 8.17 -1.47 7.53
N SER A 130 8.77 -2.60 7.15
CA SER A 130 10.10 -2.62 6.57
C SER A 130 10.10 -1.96 5.19
N ARG A 131 11.29 -1.76 4.63
CA ARG A 131 11.49 -1.21 3.29
C ARG A 131 11.07 -2.25 2.24
N ILE A 132 9.79 -2.42 1.99
CA ILE A 132 9.28 -3.38 1.00
C ILE A 132 9.52 -2.85 -0.40
N LEU A 133 9.88 -3.74 -1.32
CA LEU A 133 9.92 -3.42 -2.75
C LEU A 133 8.81 -4.17 -3.48
N VAL A 134 8.09 -3.49 -4.36
CA VAL A 134 7.07 -4.09 -5.22
C VAL A 134 7.42 -3.86 -6.69
N ASP A 135 7.74 -4.91 -7.42
CA ASP A 135 7.91 -4.91 -8.88
C ASP A 135 6.61 -5.36 -9.54
N VAL A 136 6.02 -4.52 -10.40
CA VAL A 136 4.76 -4.81 -11.07
C VAL A 136 5.00 -5.02 -12.56
N GLY A 137 5.60 -6.15 -12.92
CA GLY A 137 5.81 -6.51 -14.32
C GLY A 137 6.82 -5.61 -15.05
N MET A 138 7.75 -4.99 -14.33
CA MET A 138 8.81 -4.16 -14.91
C MET A 138 10.04 -5.00 -15.24
N ARG A 139 10.45 -5.87 -14.32
CA ARG A 139 11.62 -6.75 -14.51
C ARG A 139 11.29 -8.03 -15.24
N ILE A 140 10.17 -8.66 -14.85
CA ILE A 140 9.64 -9.86 -15.50
C ILE A 140 8.19 -9.57 -15.88
N TYR A 141 7.93 -9.45 -17.17
CA TYR A 141 6.70 -8.85 -17.71
C TYR A 141 5.40 -9.50 -17.21
N ASP A 142 5.40 -10.80 -17.00
CA ASP A 142 4.24 -11.58 -16.56
C ASP A 142 4.25 -11.88 -15.05
N LYS A 143 5.00 -11.11 -14.25
CA LYS A 143 5.09 -11.30 -12.80
C LYS A 143 4.88 -10.02 -12.01
N LEU A 144 4.11 -10.13 -10.94
CA LEU A 144 4.12 -9.17 -9.82
C LEU A 144 4.94 -9.79 -8.71
N THR A 145 5.93 -9.07 -8.20
CA THR A 145 6.80 -9.54 -7.14
C THR A 145 6.96 -8.51 -6.03
N ALA A 146 6.59 -8.88 -4.81
CA ALA A 146 6.92 -8.13 -3.61
C ALA A 146 8.10 -8.79 -2.89
N PHE A 147 9.11 -8.00 -2.54
CA PHE A 147 10.23 -8.41 -1.70
C PHE A 147 10.12 -7.71 -0.35
N VAL A 148 9.97 -8.49 0.71
CA VAL A 148 9.94 -8.04 2.09
C VAL A 148 11.28 -8.39 2.73
N PRO A 149 12.11 -7.41 3.14
CA PRO A 149 13.44 -7.65 3.72
C PRO A 149 13.38 -8.14 5.18
N GLU A 150 12.59 -9.18 5.44
CA GLU A 150 12.38 -9.81 6.75
C GLU A 150 12.34 -11.34 6.59
N GLU A 151 12.68 -12.07 7.66
CA GLU A 151 12.69 -13.54 7.67
C GLU A 151 11.31 -14.14 7.96
N SER A 152 10.34 -13.34 8.38
CA SER A 152 8.96 -13.76 8.62
C SER A 152 7.99 -12.66 8.16
N LEU A 153 6.77 -13.05 7.78
CA LEU A 153 5.77 -12.12 7.25
C LEU A 153 4.36 -12.63 7.55
N GLU A 154 3.50 -11.71 7.95
CA GLU A 154 2.05 -11.91 7.98
C GLU A 154 1.44 -11.25 6.73
N LEU A 155 0.88 -12.08 5.85
CA LEU A 155 0.26 -11.65 4.59
C LEU A 155 -1.26 -11.83 4.71
N TYR A 156 -2.02 -10.79 4.40
CA TYR A 156 -3.48 -10.89 4.25
C TYR A 156 -3.87 -10.85 2.77
N ILE A 157 -4.78 -11.74 2.39
CA ILE A 157 -5.35 -11.84 1.05
C ILE A 157 -6.84 -11.58 1.15
N PHE A 158 -7.34 -10.63 0.37
CA PHE A 158 -8.75 -10.21 0.40
C PHE A 158 -9.39 -10.59 -0.93
N SER A 159 -10.39 -11.46 -0.95
CA SER A 159 -11.18 -11.71 -2.16
C SER A 159 -12.40 -10.80 -2.17
N GLY A 160 -12.84 -10.35 -3.35
CA GLY A 160 -14.09 -9.60 -3.50
C GLY A 160 -14.53 -9.56 -4.95
N LYS A 161 -15.82 -9.30 -5.17
CA LYS A 161 -16.39 -9.18 -6.52
C LYS A 161 -16.04 -7.85 -7.19
N ASN A 162 -15.71 -6.84 -6.39
CA ASN A 162 -15.37 -5.50 -6.82
C ASN A 162 -14.40 -4.84 -5.82
N VAL A 163 -13.94 -3.63 -6.15
CA VAL A 163 -12.99 -2.87 -5.31
C VAL A 163 -13.59 -2.47 -3.97
N GLU A 164 -14.88 -2.14 -3.92
CA GLU A 164 -15.59 -1.73 -2.71
C GLU A 164 -15.57 -2.84 -1.65
N GLU A 165 -15.96 -4.07 -2.01
CA GLU A 165 -15.94 -5.21 -1.09
C GLU A 165 -14.55 -5.49 -0.51
N VAL A 166 -13.49 -5.32 -1.33
CA VAL A 166 -12.11 -5.50 -0.87
C VAL A 166 -11.70 -4.40 0.10
N LEU A 167 -12.07 -3.14 -0.18
CA LEU A 167 -11.78 -2.01 0.71
C LEU A 167 -12.61 -2.05 2.01
N GLU A 168 -13.84 -2.55 1.97
CA GLU A 168 -14.64 -2.80 3.17
C GLU A 168 -13.94 -3.77 4.12
N LYS A 169 -13.46 -4.90 3.60
CA LYS A 169 -12.73 -5.90 4.38
C LYS A 169 -11.37 -5.40 4.87
N TYR A 170 -10.66 -4.68 4.01
CA TYR A 170 -9.40 -4.03 4.38
C TYR A 170 -9.61 -3.07 5.56
N THR A 171 -10.60 -2.19 5.49
CA THR A 171 -10.90 -1.24 6.58
C THR A 171 -11.54 -1.89 7.81
N GLU A 172 -12.23 -3.02 7.66
CA GLU A 172 -12.66 -3.82 8.82
C GLU A 172 -11.47 -4.39 9.58
N LEU A 173 -10.45 -4.89 8.87
CA LEU A 173 -9.23 -5.43 9.46
C LEU A 173 -8.35 -4.33 10.07
N THR A 174 -8.07 -3.27 9.32
CA THR A 174 -7.07 -2.26 9.69
C THR A 174 -7.65 -1.11 10.51
N GLY A 175 -8.97 -1.04 10.64
CA GLY A 175 -9.68 0.02 11.34
C GLY A 175 -10.48 0.91 10.38
N ARG A 176 -11.74 1.16 10.75
CA ARG A 176 -12.63 2.04 9.98
C ARG A 176 -12.21 3.50 10.17
N PRO A 177 -12.25 4.33 9.11
CA PRO A 177 -12.08 5.78 9.25
C PRO A 177 -13.07 6.34 10.27
N PHE A 178 -12.58 7.23 11.14
CA PHE A 178 -13.45 7.90 12.13
C PHE A 178 -14.26 9.02 11.46
N LEU A 179 -15.44 9.31 12.01
CA LEU A 179 -16.24 10.43 11.57
C LEU A 179 -15.55 11.74 12.00
N ILE A 180 -15.18 12.56 11.02
CA ILE A 180 -14.62 13.90 11.25
C ILE A 180 -15.75 14.92 11.49
N PRO A 181 -15.52 15.98 12.29
CA PRO A 181 -16.50 17.05 12.44
C PRO A 181 -16.68 17.81 11.13
N GLU A 182 -17.89 18.34 10.90
CA GLU A 182 -18.24 19.01 9.64
C GLU A 182 -17.28 20.16 9.27
N TRP A 183 -16.83 20.94 10.25
CA TRP A 183 -15.92 22.05 10.02
C TRP A 183 -14.57 21.61 9.44
N ALA A 184 -14.15 20.35 9.63
CA ALA A 184 -12.90 19.83 9.07
C ALA A 184 -12.96 19.64 7.55
N LEU A 185 -14.17 19.54 6.97
CA LEU A 185 -14.41 19.52 5.52
C LEU A 185 -14.57 20.94 4.92
N GLY A 186 -14.60 21.95 5.79
CA GLY A 186 -14.74 23.35 5.38
C GLY A 186 -13.48 23.90 4.71
N TYR A 187 -13.60 25.12 4.19
CA TYR A 187 -12.48 25.85 3.61
C TYR A 187 -11.43 26.19 4.69
N GLN A 188 -10.21 25.64 4.54
CA GLN A 188 -9.10 25.85 5.47
C GLN A 188 -8.05 26.77 4.83
N ILE A 189 -7.70 27.87 5.52
CA ILE A 189 -6.62 28.77 5.09
C ILE A 189 -5.31 28.41 5.79
N SER A 190 -4.22 28.31 5.03
CA SER A 190 -2.91 27.94 5.57
C SER A 190 -1.76 28.56 4.78
N ARG A 191 -0.62 28.74 5.45
CA ARG A 191 0.67 29.15 4.90
C ARG A 191 1.78 28.61 5.81
N TYR A 192 2.99 28.48 5.28
CA TYR A 192 4.21 28.34 6.06
C TYR A 192 4.96 29.68 6.16
N SER A 193 4.69 30.59 7.10
CA SER A 193 3.68 30.62 8.16
C SER A 193 2.84 31.90 8.06
N TYR A 194 1.71 31.99 8.79
CA TYR A 194 1.08 33.27 9.10
C TYR A 194 1.56 33.78 10.46
N TYR A 195 2.11 34.98 10.48
CA TYR A 195 2.61 35.64 11.67
C TYR A 195 2.82 37.14 11.35
N PRO A 196 2.80 38.03 12.36
CA PRO A 196 2.39 37.81 13.77
C PRO A 196 0.86 37.70 13.93
N GLN A 197 0.37 37.62 15.17
CA GLN A 197 -1.07 37.41 15.47
C GLN A 197 -2.01 38.40 14.77
N ASP A 198 -1.64 39.69 14.68
CA ASP A 198 -2.50 40.71 14.09
C ASP A 198 -2.68 40.47 12.58
N ARG A 199 -1.64 39.93 11.94
CA ARG A 199 -1.72 39.53 10.53
C ARG A 199 -2.64 38.34 10.32
N VAL A 200 -2.69 37.40 11.27
CA VAL A 200 -3.63 36.26 11.22
C VAL A 200 -5.07 36.79 11.24
N LEU A 201 -5.40 37.69 12.18
CA LEU A 201 -6.73 38.28 12.31
C LEU A 201 -7.13 39.09 11.07
N GLU A 202 -6.21 39.88 10.52
CA GLU A 202 -6.44 40.65 9.29
C GLU A 202 -6.74 39.73 8.09
N ILE A 203 -6.01 38.61 7.96
CA ILE A 203 -6.24 37.65 6.87
C ILE A 203 -7.62 37.00 7.00
N VAL A 204 -8.02 36.59 8.21
CA VAL A 204 -9.36 36.04 8.44
C VAL A 204 -10.43 37.07 8.09
N LYS A 205 -10.30 38.30 8.58
CA LYS A 205 -11.23 39.40 8.26
C LYS A 205 -11.35 39.61 6.76
N ARG A 206 -10.23 39.62 6.04
CA ARG A 206 -10.23 39.80 4.58
C ARG A 206 -10.95 38.66 3.85
N HIS A 207 -10.92 37.42 4.34
CA HIS A 207 -11.71 36.34 3.72
C HIS A 207 -13.20 36.59 3.91
N LEU A 208 -13.60 36.93 5.15
CA LEU A 208 -14.99 37.27 5.48
C LEU A 208 -15.52 38.47 4.66
N ASP A 209 -14.76 39.56 4.58
CA ASP A 209 -15.12 40.76 3.83
C ASP A 209 -15.28 40.49 2.32
N ASN A 210 -14.66 39.44 1.79
CA ASN A 210 -14.75 39.02 0.39
C ASN A 210 -15.74 37.86 0.16
N GLY A 211 -16.47 37.42 1.19
CA GLY A 211 -17.48 36.36 1.08
C GLY A 211 -16.93 34.93 0.94
N PHE A 212 -15.71 34.69 1.44
CA PHE A 212 -15.15 33.34 1.64
C PHE A 212 -15.50 32.78 3.02
#